data_AF-Q9LFQ1-F1
#
_entry.id   AF-Q9LFQ1-F1
#
_cell.length_a   1.000
_cell.length_b   1.000
_cell.length_c   1.000
_cell.angle_alpha   90.00
_cell.angle_beta   90.00
_cell.angle_gamma   90.00
#
_symmetry.space_group_name_H-M   'P 1'
#
loop_
_entity.id
_entity.type
_entity.pdbx_description
1 polymer ?
#
loop_
_entity_poly.entity_id
_entity_poly.type
_entity_poly.pdbx_seq_one_letter_code
_entity_poly.pdbx_strand_id
1 'polypeptide(L)'
;MAECRAYFMEVKDTFHDQIEKYDMFKNILLDLKARRIGRHTAFAQLKELFKEHNELIIGFNTFLPTGYKIALDDDVEDSFSSTARNY
;
A
#
# COMPACT_ATOMS: atom_id res chain seq x y z
N MET A 1 -14.92 -14.60 1.22
CA MET A 1 -14.06 -14.84 0.03
C MET A 1 -14.47 -14.02 -1.21
N ALA A 2 -15.58 -13.27 -1.20
CA ALA A 2 -15.97 -12.44 -2.35
C ALA A 2 -15.09 -11.18 -2.51
N GLU A 3 -14.65 -10.61 -1.40
CA GLU A 3 -13.97 -9.31 -1.39
C GLU A 3 -12.61 -9.35 -2.10
N CYS A 4 -11.79 -10.39 -1.91
CA CYS A 4 -10.46 -10.42 -2.55
C CYS A 4 -10.58 -10.37 -4.07
N ARG A 5 -11.57 -11.08 -4.64
CA ARG A 5 -11.79 -11.09 -6.10
C ARG A 5 -12.19 -9.71 -6.62
N ALA A 6 -13.04 -8.99 -5.90
CA ALA A 6 -13.43 -7.63 -6.25
C ALA A 6 -12.22 -6.69 -6.26
N TYR A 7 -11.35 -6.76 -5.24
CA TYR A 7 -10.13 -5.97 -5.18
C TYR A 7 -9.16 -6.28 -6.32
N PHE A 8 -8.94 -7.55 -6.64
CA PHE A 8 -8.11 -7.91 -7.80
C PHE A 8 -8.70 -7.42 -9.12
N MET A 9 -10.04 -7.36 -9.25
CA MET A 9 -10.69 -6.78 -10.43
C MET A 9 -10.48 -5.27 -10.49
N GLU A 10 -10.63 -4.56 -9.37
CA GLU A 10 -10.41 -3.12 -9.26
C GLU A 10 -8.96 -2.76 -9.64
N VAL A 11 -7.97 -3.40 -9.03
CA VAL A 11 -6.54 -3.20 -9.38
C VAL A 11 -6.30 -3.48 -10.86
N LYS A 12 -6.91 -4.53 -11.44
CA LYS A 12 -6.75 -4.86 -12.86
C LYS A 12 -7.39 -3.83 -13.78
N ASP A 13 -8.53 -3.26 -13.39
CA ASP A 13 -9.23 -2.22 -14.15
C ASP A 13 -8.45 -0.89 -14.10
N THR A 14 -7.99 -0.50 -12.91
CA THR A 14 -7.16 0.69 -12.70
C THR A 14 -5.86 0.63 -13.51
N PHE A 15 -5.18 -0.53 -13.53
CA PHE A 15 -3.94 -0.74 -14.28
C PHE A 15 -4.14 -1.43 -15.63
N HIS A 16 -5.34 -1.37 -16.24
CA HIS A 16 -5.56 -2.06 -17.51
C HIS A 16 -4.62 -1.56 -18.63
N ASP A 17 -4.26 -0.26 -18.59
CA ASP A 17 -3.34 0.39 -19.53
C ASP A 17 -1.87 0.24 -19.10
N GLN A 18 -1.62 -0.01 -17.81
CA GLN A 18 -0.28 -0.04 -17.19
C GLN A 18 0.07 -1.46 -16.71
N ILE A 19 0.27 -2.37 -17.65
CA ILE A 19 0.63 -3.78 -17.39
C ILE A 19 1.87 -3.89 -16.48
N GLU A 20 2.85 -2.98 -16.64
CA GLU A 20 4.05 -2.94 -15.80
C GLU A 20 3.73 -2.72 -14.32
N LYS A 21 2.80 -1.81 -14.00
CA LYS A 21 2.37 -1.57 -12.61
C LYS A 21 1.66 -2.80 -12.04
N TYR A 22 0.82 -3.46 -12.85
CA TYR A 22 0.16 -4.71 -12.43
C TYR A 22 1.16 -5.85 -12.18
N ASP A 23 2.22 -5.96 -12.98
CA ASP A 23 3.29 -6.94 -12.77
C ASP A 23 4.11 -6.62 -11.50
N MET A 24 4.45 -5.36 -11.27
CA MET A 24 5.09 -4.91 -10.03
C MET A 24 4.25 -5.26 -8.79
N PHE A 25 2.94 -4.99 -8.81
CA PHE A 25 2.03 -5.37 -7.73
C PHE A 25 2.10 -6.88 -7.43
N LYS A 26 2.05 -7.71 -8.47
CA LYS A 26 2.15 -9.17 -8.32
C LYS A 26 3.51 -9.59 -7.78
N ASN A 27 4.61 -8.98 -8.25
CA ASN A 27 5.95 -9.27 -7.74
C ASN A 27 6.08 -8.92 -6.26
N ILE A 28 5.56 -7.77 -5.81
CA ILE A 28 5.55 -7.39 -4.40
C ILE A 28 4.76 -8.41 -3.57
N LEU A 29 3.59 -8.84 -4.05
CA LEU A 29 2.80 -9.89 -3.37
C LEU A 29 3.53 -11.24 -3.33
N LEU A 30 4.23 -11.62 -4.40
CA LEU A 30 5.02 -12.86 -4.47
C LEU A 30 6.19 -12.82 -3.49
N ASP A 31 6.93 -11.71 -3.45
CA ASP A 31 8.04 -11.51 -2.53
C ASP A 31 7.57 -11.46 -1.07
N LEU A 32 6.42 -10.83 -0.80
CA LEU A 32 5.77 -10.83 0.52
C LEU A 32 5.37 -12.25 0.92
N LYS A 33 4.78 -13.03 0.00
CA LYS A 33 4.38 -14.43 0.24
C LYS A 33 5.60 -15.34 0.43
N ALA A 34 6.69 -15.10 -0.30
CA ALA A 34 7.96 -15.79 -0.18
C ALA A 34 8.78 -15.34 1.05
N ARG A 35 8.29 -14.35 1.83
CA ARG A 35 8.99 -13.73 2.95
C ARG A 35 10.38 -13.19 2.59
N ARG A 36 10.58 -12.85 1.31
CA ARG A 36 11.83 -12.26 0.80
C ARG A 36 11.93 -10.79 1.18
N ILE A 37 10.81 -10.07 1.10
CA ILE A 37 10.67 -8.71 1.60
C ILE A 37 9.88 -8.69 2.91
N GLY A 38 10.27 -7.79 3.81
CA GLY A 38 9.52 -7.55 5.04
C GLY A 38 8.20 -6.83 4.78
N ARG A 39 7.30 -6.90 5.77
CA ARG A 39 6.02 -6.19 5.76
C ARG A 39 6.19 -4.70 5.40
N HIS A 40 7.12 -4.02 6.05
CA HIS A 40 7.39 -2.60 5.82
C HIS A 40 7.85 -2.32 4.39
N THR A 41 8.73 -3.17 3.84
CA THR A 41 9.23 -3.04 2.46
C THR A 41 8.14 -3.28 1.43
N ALA A 42 7.27 -4.29 1.64
CA ALA A 42 6.13 -4.53 0.76
C ALA A 42 5.14 -3.36 0.80
N PHE A 43 4.85 -2.84 1.99
CA PHE A 43 3.95 -1.70 2.14
C PHE A 43 4.50 -0.42 1.52
N ALA A 44 5.78 -0.13 1.67
CA ALA A 44 6.40 1.03 1.02
C ALA A 44 6.28 0.93 -0.51
N GLN A 45 6.54 -0.24 -1.09
CA GLN A 45 6.40 -0.44 -2.54
C GLN A 45 4.94 -0.38 -3.01
N LEU A 46 3.99 -0.96 -2.26
CA LEU A 46 2.57 -0.85 -2.57
C LEU A 46 2.08 0.60 -2.50
N LYS A 47 2.50 1.36 -1.48
CA LYS A 47 2.20 2.80 -1.38
C LYS A 47 2.71 3.55 -2.59
N GLU A 48 3.97 3.33 -2.98
CA GLU A 48 4.56 4.05 -4.11
C GLU A 48 3.89 3.67 -5.44
N LEU A 49 3.52 2.40 -5.60
CA LEU A 49 2.83 1.90 -6.77
C LEU A 49 1.40 2.45 -6.89
N PHE A 50 0.71 2.59 -5.75
CA PHE A 50 -0.66 3.08 -5.65
C PHE A 50 -0.76 4.54 -5.21
N LYS A 51 0.33 5.31 -5.26
CA LYS A 51 0.35 6.71 -4.81
C LYS A 51 -0.63 7.60 -5.56
N GLU A 52 -0.95 7.25 -6.80
CA GLU A 52 -1.94 7.93 -7.63
C GLU A 52 -3.37 7.37 -7.44
N HIS A 53 -3.50 6.24 -6.75
CA HIS A 53 -4.74 5.48 -6.59
C HIS A 53 -4.94 5.08 -5.12
N ASN A 54 -5.21 6.07 -4.27
CA ASN A 54 -5.43 5.85 -2.82
C ASN A 54 -6.56 4.86 -2.53
N GLU A 55 -7.57 4.76 -3.42
CA GLU A 55 -8.65 3.77 -3.34
C GLU A 55 -8.12 2.34 -3.21
N LEU A 56 -7.04 2.00 -3.94
CA LEU A 56 -6.45 0.68 -3.90
C LEU A 56 -5.73 0.39 -2.57
N ILE A 57 -5.17 1.41 -1.93
CA ILE A 57 -4.56 1.27 -0.60
C ILE A 57 -5.65 1.08 0.46
N ILE A 58 -6.75 1.82 0.34
CA ILE A 58 -7.92 1.70 1.24
C ILE A 58 -8.55 0.30 1.10
N GLY A 59 -8.74 -0.16 -0.14
CA GLY A 59 -9.17 -1.52 -0.43
C GLY A 59 -8.24 -2.54 0.22
N PHE A 60 -6.93 -2.40 0.04
CA PHE A 60 -5.92 -3.28 0.65
C PHE A 60 -6.00 -3.30 2.19
N ASN A 61 -6.19 -2.14 2.81
CA ASN A 61 -6.35 -2.01 4.27
C ASN A 61 -7.59 -2.69 4.82
N THR A 62 -8.60 -2.92 3.99
CA THR A 62 -9.82 -3.65 4.36
C THR A 62 -9.56 -5.16 4.43
N PHE A 63 -8.61 -5.68 3.64
CA PHE A 63 -8.17 -7.07 3.71
C PHE A 63 -7.24 -7.38 4.88
N LEU A 64 -6.68 -6.34 5.51
CA LEU A 64 -5.72 -6.48 6.59
C LEU A 64 -6.42 -6.34 7.95
N PRO A 65 -6.16 -7.25 8.90
CA PRO A 65 -6.61 -7.03 10.28
C PRO A 65 -5.99 -5.74 10.83
N THR A 66 -6.68 -5.07 11.77
CA THR A 66 -6.37 -3.70 12.22
C THR A 66 -4.90 -3.42 12.55
N GLY A 67 -4.12 -4.41 12.99
CA GLY A 67 -2.68 -4.28 13.28
C GLY A 67 -1.73 -4.39 12.07
N TYR A 68 -2.26 -4.50 10.85
CA TYR A 68 -1.48 -4.68 9.62
C TYR A 68 -1.75 -3.61 8.57
N LYS A 69 -2.64 -2.64 8.83
CA LYS A 69 -3.01 -1.59 7.89
C LYS A 69 -1.81 -0.73 7.48
N ILE A 70 -1.76 -0.38 6.21
CA ILE A 70 -0.86 0.57 5.57
C ILE A 70 -1.36 1.99 5.89
N ALA A 71 -0.66 2.75 6.71
CA ALA A 71 -0.96 4.17 6.92
C ALA A 71 -0.76 4.93 5.60
N LEU A 72 -1.71 5.69 5.08
CA LEU A 72 -1.46 6.56 3.92
C LEU A 72 -0.45 7.66 4.31
N ASP A 73 0.46 8.01 3.40
CA ASP A 73 1.53 8.98 3.67
C ASP A 73 1.02 10.43 3.83
N ASP A 74 -0.29 10.65 3.73
CA ASP A 74 -0.91 11.96 3.92
C ASP A 74 -1.04 12.37 5.40
N ASP A 75 -0.65 11.49 6.34
CA ASP A 75 -0.42 11.88 7.74
C ASP A 75 1.00 12.47 7.89
N VAL A 76 1.28 13.50 7.09
CA VAL A 76 2.33 14.48 7.40
C VAL A 76 1.77 15.49 8.40
N GLU A 77 1.27 15.02 9.53
CA GLU A 77 1.06 15.87 10.70
C GLU A 77 1.64 15.22 11.96
N ASP A 78 2.67 15.88 12.47
CA ASP A 78 3.10 15.88 13.87
C ASP A 78 4.02 14.75 14.37
N SER A 79 5.30 14.80 13.97
CA SER A 79 6.41 14.90 14.95
C SER A 79 7.77 15.06 14.29
N PHE A 80 7.94 16.08 13.44
CA PHE A 80 9.13 16.91 13.66
C PHE A 80 8.87 17.69 14.95
N SER A 81 9.13 17.06 16.11
CA SER A 81 9.32 17.80 17.35
C SER A 81 10.63 18.58 17.23
N SER A 82 10.61 19.61 16.41
CA SER A 82 11.40 20.80 16.61
C SER A 82 10.69 21.60 17.69
N THR A 83 10.80 21.18 18.95
CA THR A 83 10.71 22.14 20.06
C THR A 83 12.04 22.89 20.10
N ALA A 84 12.25 23.73 19.09
CA ALA A 84 13.06 24.93 19.22
C ALA A 84 12.13 26.02 19.78
N ARG A 85 11.94 26.02 21.10
CA ARG A 85 11.31 27.12 21.82
C ARG A 85 11.97 27.31 23.19
N ASN A 86 13.06 28.07 23.17
CA ASN A 86 13.27 29.22 24.06
C ASN A 86 13.26 28.98 25.58
N TYR A 87 14.41 28.60 26.15
CA TYR A 87 15.16 29.39 27.16
C TYR A 87 16.56 28.82 27.36
#